data_AF-A0A954UXL9-F1
#
_entry.id   AF-A0A954UXL9-F1
#
_cell.length_a   1.000
_cell.length_b   1.000
_cell.length_c   1.000
_cell.angle_alpha   90.00
_cell.angle_beta   90.00
_cell.angle_gamma   90.00
#
_symmetry.space_group_name_H-M   'P 1'
#
loop_
_entity.id
_entity.type
_entity.pdbx_description
1 polymer ?
#
loop_
_entity_poly.entity_id
_entity_poly.type
_entity_poly.pdbx_seq_one_letter_code
_entity_poly.pdbx_strand_id
1 'polypeptide(L)'
;MVAVWPGMGHVALSAGFYLLAKLGMYQLSELSATELFDVDHIDVKYGRVLPPQRPRNRFFVWHATAEAQRDIVVFIGEAQPPLGKYSFCQSLIDYARDLGVQQVFTFAAMATQ
;
A
#
# COMPACT_ATOMS: atom_id res chain seq x y z
N MET A 1 5.26 -9.80 -4.56
CA MET A 1 4.63 -8.65 -3.87
C MET A 1 3.13 -8.79 -3.93
N VAL A 2 2.47 -8.57 -2.79
CA VAL A 2 1.02 -8.40 -2.70
C VAL A 2 0.75 -6.91 -2.60
N ALA A 3 0.11 -6.32 -3.60
CA ALA A 3 -0.19 -4.89 -3.65
C ALA A 3 -1.67 -4.64 -3.36
N VAL A 4 -1.95 -3.88 -2.30
CA VAL A 4 -3.31 -3.63 -1.81
C VAL A 4 -3.55 -2.16 -1.53
N TRP A 5 -4.78 -1.72 -1.76
CA TRP A 5 -5.28 -0.36 -1.53
C TRP A 5 -6.81 -0.39 -1.36
N PRO A 6 -7.46 0.72 -0.95
CA PRO A 6 -8.90 0.73 -0.73
C PRO A 6 -9.70 0.36 -1.98
N GLY A 7 -10.78 -0.39 -1.76
CA GLY A 7 -11.73 -0.82 -2.78
C GLY A 7 -13.00 -1.35 -2.12
N MET A 8 -13.89 -1.95 -2.92
CA MET A 8 -15.18 -2.45 -2.42
C MET A 8 -15.00 -3.41 -1.23
N GLY A 9 -15.70 -3.14 -0.13
CA GLY A 9 -15.68 -3.96 1.09
C GLY A 9 -14.31 -4.06 1.78
N HIS A 10 -13.32 -3.24 1.40
CA HIS A 10 -11.96 -3.27 1.92
C HIS A 10 -11.27 -4.65 1.85
N VAL A 11 -11.70 -5.53 0.94
CA VAL A 11 -11.22 -6.93 0.87
C VAL A 11 -9.70 -7.00 0.69
N ALA A 12 -9.15 -6.19 -0.23
CA ALA A 12 -7.71 -6.13 -0.47
C ALA A 12 -6.92 -5.67 0.77
N LEU A 13 -7.36 -4.58 1.42
CA LEU A 13 -6.71 -4.07 2.63
C LEU A 13 -6.76 -5.07 3.77
N SER A 14 -7.91 -5.70 4.00
CA SER A 14 -8.06 -6.74 5.03
C SER A 14 -7.10 -7.90 4.80
N ALA A 15 -6.92 -8.35 3.56
CA ALA A 15 -5.94 -9.39 3.22
C ALA A 15 -4.50 -8.93 3.50
N GLY A 16 -4.15 -7.70 3.12
CA GLY A 16 -2.83 -7.13 3.41
C GLY A 16 -2.54 -7.04 4.91
N PHE A 17 -3.44 -6.44 5.69
CA PHE A 17 -3.29 -6.32 7.15
C PHE A 17 -3.26 -7.68 7.85
N TYR A 18 -4.03 -8.67 7.35
CA TYR A 18 -3.98 -10.03 7.85
C TYR A 18 -2.58 -10.63 7.67
N LEU A 19 -1.95 -10.49 6.50
CA LEU A 19 -0.58 -10.94 6.26
C LEU A 19 0.42 -10.25 7.19
N LEU A 20 0.34 -8.92 7.32
CA LEU A 20 1.18 -8.15 8.25
C LEU A 20 1.12 -8.71 9.67
N ALA A 21 -0.10 -8.89 10.19
CA ALA A 21 -0.32 -9.35 11.56
C ALA A 21 0.11 -10.80 11.77
N LYS A 22 -0.16 -11.70 10.82
CA LYS A 22 0.14 -13.13 10.95
C LYS A 22 1.59 -13.47 10.74
N LEU A 23 2.29 -12.72 9.88
CA LEU A 23 3.70 -12.95 9.58
C LEU A 23 4.63 -12.08 10.44
N GLY A 24 4.09 -11.18 11.27
CA GLY A 24 4.90 -10.26 12.08
C GLY A 24 5.77 -9.35 11.22
N MET A 25 5.23 -8.88 10.09
CA MET A 25 5.97 -8.11 9.10
C MET A 25 6.39 -6.76 9.69
N TYR A 26 7.55 -6.27 9.26
CA TYR A 26 8.04 -4.94 9.63
C TYR A 26 8.05 -4.01 8.42
N GLN A 27 7.92 -2.70 8.67
CA GLN A 27 7.96 -1.70 7.61
C GLN A 27 9.37 -1.61 7.03
N LEU A 28 9.48 -1.80 5.72
CA LEU A 28 10.71 -1.69 4.96
C LEU A 28 10.95 -0.25 4.50
N SER A 29 9.94 0.37 3.89
CA SER A 29 10.06 1.66 3.22
C SER A 29 8.71 2.31 2.93
N GLU A 30 8.75 3.53 2.40
CA GLU A 30 7.60 4.29 1.93
C GLU A 30 7.88 4.87 0.55
N LEU A 31 6.89 4.80 -0.35
CA LEU A 31 6.91 5.44 -1.66
C LEU A 31 6.17 6.78 -1.57
N SER A 32 6.90 7.88 -1.75
CA SER A 32 6.27 9.20 -1.78
C SER A 32 5.34 9.33 -2.99
N ALA A 33 4.08 9.66 -2.72
CA ALA A 33 3.10 10.08 -3.74
C ALA A 33 2.61 11.50 -3.47
N THR A 34 3.42 12.29 -2.76
CA THR A 34 3.03 13.60 -2.23
C THR A 34 2.45 14.54 -3.29
N GLU A 35 3.03 14.54 -4.49
CA GLU A 35 2.60 15.41 -5.60
C GLU A 35 1.35 14.89 -6.34
N LEU A 36 0.88 13.69 -5.99
CA LEU A 36 -0.27 13.04 -6.63
C LEU A 36 -1.57 13.20 -5.83
N PHE A 37 -1.48 13.73 -4.60
CA PHE A 37 -2.62 13.96 -3.71
C PHE A 37 -2.70 15.44 -3.33
N ASP A 38 -3.86 16.03 -3.57
CA ASP A 38 -4.20 17.35 -3.06
C ASP A 38 -4.75 17.25 -1.62
N VAL A 39 -4.95 18.40 -0.96
CA VAL A 39 -5.57 18.45 0.37
C VAL A 39 -7.08 18.26 0.22
N ASP A 40 -7.55 17.03 0.42
CA ASP A 40 -8.99 16.70 0.36
C ASP A 40 -9.77 17.18 1.59
N HIS A 41 -9.16 17.17 2.77
CA HIS A 41 -9.80 17.56 4.03
C HIS A 41 -8.81 18.18 5.02
N ILE A 42 -9.35 18.93 5.99
CA ILE A 42 -8.61 19.48 7.12
C ILE A 42 -9.27 19.06 8.44
N ASP A 43 -8.44 18.73 9.42
CA ASP A 43 -8.90 18.49 10.77
C ASP A 43 -8.74 19.75 11.61
N VAL A 44 -9.78 20.09 12.40
CA VAL A 44 -9.73 21.19 13.36
C VAL A 44 -9.87 20.63 14.77
N LYS A 45 -8.87 20.86 15.62
CA LYS A 45 -8.92 20.53 17.05
C LYS A 45 -8.64 21.77 17.89
N TYR A 46 -9.49 22.02 18.88
CA TYR A 46 -9.39 23.18 19.77
C TYR A 46 -9.29 24.53 19.03
N GLY A 47 -10.04 24.66 17.93
CA GLY A 47 -10.02 25.88 17.09
C GLY A 47 -8.74 26.07 16.27
N ARG A 48 -7.87 25.05 16.16
CA ARG A 48 -6.66 25.09 15.34
C ARG A 48 -6.74 24.07 14.22
N VAL A 49 -6.40 24.53 13.01
CA VAL A 49 -6.19 23.65 11.85
C VAL A 49 -4.96 22.80 12.10
N LEU A 50 -5.10 21.49 11.97
CA LEU A 50 -3.98 20.55 12.03
C LEU A 50 -3.32 20.41 10.66
N PRO A 51 -2.02 20.06 10.59
CA PRO A 51 -1.37 19.75 9.33
C PRO A 51 -2.13 18.64 8.58
N PRO A 52 -2.41 18.83 7.28
CA PRO A 52 -3.13 17.83 6.50
C PRO A 52 -2.33 16.52 6.45
N GLN A 53 -3.02 15.41 6.73
CA GLN A 53 -2.44 14.08 6.60
C GLN A 53 -2.61 13.63 5.16
N ARG A 54 -1.50 13.29 4.50
CA ARG A 54 -1.53 12.74 3.15
C ARG A 54 -1.59 11.21 3.22
N PRO A 55 -2.27 10.54 2.26
CA PRO A 55 -2.26 9.09 2.17
C PRO A 55 -0.83 8.55 2.04
N ARG A 56 -0.52 7.51 2.80
CA ARG A 56 0.79 6.85 2.79
C ARG A 56 0.80 5.61 1.92
N ASN A 57 1.96 5.30 1.34
CA ASN A 57 2.18 4.12 0.51
C ASN A 57 3.38 3.35 1.06
N ARG A 58 3.13 2.28 1.81
CA ARG A 58 4.15 1.61 2.63
C ARG A 58 4.44 0.20 2.16
N PHE A 59 5.68 -0.21 2.28
CA PHE A 59 6.13 -1.57 2.01
C PHE A 59 6.48 -2.26 3.32
N PHE A 60 6.10 -3.52 3.41
CA PHE A 60 6.39 -4.40 4.53
C PHE A 60 7.02 -5.67 3.98
N VAL A 61 7.99 -6.22 4.72
CA VAL A 61 8.68 -7.43 4.30
C VAL A 61 8.59 -8.52 5.36
N TRP A 62 8.49 -9.74 4.87
CA TRP A 62 8.69 -10.96 5.61
C TRP A 62 9.72 -11.80 4.88
N HIS A 63 10.75 -12.23 5.61
CA HIS A 63 11.78 -13.10 5.07
C HIS A 63 11.44 -14.55 5.33
N ALA A 64 11.61 -15.37 4.30
CA ALA A 64 11.47 -16.80 4.40
C ALA A 64 12.44 -17.36 5.45
N THR A 65 11.95 -18.27 6.29
CA THR A 65 12.77 -18.95 7.30
C THR A 65 13.24 -20.33 6.85
N ALA A 66 12.66 -20.87 5.77
CA ALA A 66 13.03 -22.16 5.18
C ALA A 66 13.44 -22.01 3.71
N GLU A 67 14.38 -22.84 3.25
CA GLU A 67 14.98 -22.74 1.89
C GLU A 67 13.97 -22.88 0.73
N ALA A 68 12.85 -23.58 0.94
CA ALA A 68 11.82 -23.75 -0.09
C ALA A 68 10.77 -22.61 -0.13
N GLN A 69 10.87 -21.63 0.78
CA GLN A 69 9.95 -20.51 0.86
C GLN A 69 10.50 -19.28 0.13
N ARG A 70 9.61 -18.37 -0.24
CA ARG A 70 9.95 -17.09 -0.88
C ARG A 70 9.64 -15.96 0.08
N ASP A 71 10.48 -14.93 0.03
CA ASP A 71 10.22 -13.67 0.72
C ASP A 71 8.92 -13.05 0.21
N ILE A 72 8.20 -12.40 1.12
CA ILE A 72 6.93 -11.73 0.82
C ILE A 72 7.10 -10.25 1.09
N VAL A 73 6.85 -9.45 0.05
CA VAL A 73 6.67 -8.01 0.16
C VAL A 73 5.17 -7.70 0.09
N VAL A 74 4.66 -6.94 1.04
CA VAL A 74 3.29 -6.39 1.01
C VAL A 74 3.39 -4.88 0.82
N PHE A 75 2.73 -4.37 -0.20
CA PHE A 75 2.51 -2.95 -0.43
C PHE A 75 1.11 -2.57 0.03
N ILE A 76 0.99 -1.52 0.87
CA ILE A 76 -0.28 -0.95 1.32
C ILE A 76 -0.31 0.53 0.95
N GLY A 77 -1.19 0.89 0.02
CA GLY A 77 -1.58 2.28 -0.24
C GLY A 77 -2.83 2.65 0.57
N GLU A 78 -2.84 3.81 1.21
CA GLU A 78 -4.01 4.30 1.98
C GLU A 78 -5.10 4.92 1.09
N ALA A 79 -4.76 5.32 -0.13
CA ALA A 79 -5.68 5.85 -1.12
C ALA A 79 -5.20 5.55 -2.55
N GLN A 80 -6.12 5.63 -3.50
CA GLN A 80 -5.77 5.60 -4.93
C GLN A 80 -5.57 7.03 -5.40
N PRO A 81 -4.44 7.37 -6.08
CA PRO A 81 -4.20 8.72 -6.52
C PRO A 81 -5.25 9.16 -7.56
N PRO A 82 -5.87 10.34 -7.42
CA PRO A 82 -6.89 10.82 -8.34
C PRO A 82 -6.31 11.12 -9.74
N LEU A 83 -5.07 11.60 -9.79
CA LEU A 83 -4.31 11.93 -11.01
C LEU A 83 -2.99 11.17 -11.05
N GLY A 84 -2.32 11.12 -12.21
CA GLY A 84 -0.98 10.53 -12.33
C GLY A 84 -0.90 9.01 -12.09
N LYS A 85 -2.02 8.29 -12.14
CA LYS A 85 -2.12 6.84 -11.84
C LYS A 85 -1.08 5.99 -12.57
N TYR A 86 -0.86 6.25 -13.86
CA TYR A 86 0.12 5.50 -14.66
C TYR A 86 1.55 5.73 -14.14
N SER A 87 1.94 7.00 -13.92
CA SER A 87 3.26 7.34 -13.38
C SER A 87 3.47 6.73 -12.00
N PHE A 88 2.45 6.77 -11.14
CA PHE A 88 2.49 6.13 -9.83
C PHE A 88 2.74 4.62 -9.93
N CYS A 89 1.96 3.93 -10.78
CA CYS A 89 2.13 2.50 -11.02
C CYS A 89 3.51 2.19 -11.59
N GLN A 90 4.05 3.02 -12.47
CA GLN A 90 5.40 2.87 -13.01
C GLN A 90 6.43 2.94 -11.88
N SER A 91 6.42 4.00 -11.06
CA SER A 91 7.33 4.14 -9.91
C SER A 91 7.19 3.00 -8.90
N LEU A 92 5.95 2.54 -8.63
CA LEU A 92 5.69 1.40 -7.76
C LEU A 92 6.30 0.11 -8.30
N ILE A 93 6.14 -0.17 -9.59
CA ILE A 93 6.67 -1.38 -10.22
C ILE A 93 8.21 -1.32 -10.36
N ASP A 94 8.78 -0.16 -10.68
CA ASP A 94 10.23 0.01 -10.73
C ASP A 94 10.85 -0.21 -9.35
N TYR A 95 10.26 0.39 -8.30
CA TYR A 95 10.70 0.15 -6.92
C TYR A 95 10.58 -1.34 -6.52
N ALA A 96 9.47 -2.00 -6.88
CA ALA A 96 9.30 -3.42 -6.61
C ALA A 96 10.34 -4.28 -7.33
N ARG A 97 10.70 -3.92 -8.57
CA ARG A 97 11.75 -4.60 -9.34
C ARG A 97 13.11 -4.44 -8.66
N ASP A 98 13.43 -3.26 -8.17
CA ASP A 98 14.69 -2.98 -7.46
C ASP A 98 14.78 -3.77 -6.14
N LEU A 99 13.64 -4.07 -5.51
CA LEU A 99 13.55 -5.00 -4.37
C LEU A 99 13.69 -6.50 -4.76
N GLY A 100 13.83 -6.82 -6.04
CA GLY A 100 13.91 -8.20 -6.54
C GLY A 100 12.55 -8.91 -6.63
N VAL A 101 11.44 -8.18 -6.59
CA VAL A 101 10.09 -8.77 -6.75
C VAL A 101 9.94 -9.36 -8.15
N GLN A 102 9.61 -10.65 -8.22
CA GLN A 102 9.41 -11.37 -9.48
C GLN A 102 7.94 -11.47 -9.92
N GLN A 103 7.01 -11.36 -8.96
CA GLN A 103 5.58 -11.54 -9.20
C GLN A 103 4.77 -10.55 -8.37
N VAL A 104 3.71 -9.99 -8.96
CA VAL A 104 2.82 -9.03 -8.31
C VAL A 104 1.39 -9.60 -8.31
N PHE A 105 0.76 -9.59 -7.13
CA PHE A 105 -0.63 -9.98 -6.94
C PHE A 105 -1.43 -8.78 -6.43
N THR A 106 -2.61 -8.57 -7.00
CA THR A 106 -3.57 -7.55 -6.56
C THR A 106 -4.90 -8.21 -6.27
N PHE A 107 -5.65 -7.66 -5.30
CA PHE A 107 -6.99 -8.13 -4.99
C PHE A 107 -8.02 -7.05 -5.34
N ALA A 108 -9.15 -7.50 -5.87
CA ALA A 108 -10.32 -6.68 -6.07
C ALA A 108 -11.55 -7.50 -5.66
N ALA A 109 -12.58 -6.79 -5.23
CA ALA A 109 -13.88 -7.37 -4.93
C ALA A 109 -14.96 -6.62 -5.72
N MET A 110 -16.00 -7.35 -6.10
CA MET A 110 -17.15 -6.85 -6.80
C MET A 110 -18.39 -7.49 -6.19
N ALA A 111 -19.42 -6.68 -5.93
CA ALA A 111 -20.71 -7.18 -5.51
C ALA A 111 -21.35 -7.93 -6.67
N THR A 112 -21.82 -9.16 -6.41
CA THR A 112 -22.53 -9.99 -7.37
C THR A 112 -23.96 -10.23 -6.87
N GLN A 113 -24.87 -10.52 -7.80
CA GLN A 113 -26.26 -10.88 -7.50
C GLN A 113 -26.41 -12.38 -7.32
#